data_AF-A0A939K5X8-F1
#
_entry.id   AF-A0A939K5X8-F1
#
_cell.length_a   1.000
_cell.length_b   1.000
_cell.length_c   1.000
_cell.angle_alpha   90.00
_cell.angle_beta   90.00
_cell.angle_gamma   90.00
#
_symmetry.space_group_name_H-M   'P 1'
#
loop_
_entity.id
_entity.type
_entity.pdbx_description
1 polymer ?
#
loop_
_entity_poly.entity_id
_entity_poly.type
_entity_poly.pdbx_seq_one_letter_code
_entity_poly.pdbx_strand_id
1 'polypeptide(L)'
;MESHEQASDLLDQTMDTLKPGVMDMTPQSGRGILDQWIATLGDAENTREITDLLQQLKTQLTAGDPNPGEMQQILTDLSTNTHEMSVNVGPEGDMATRLEALASTLQATAGQIK
;
A
#
# COMPACT_ATOMS: atom_id res chain seq x y z
N MET A 1 20.50 6.98 -3.54
CA MET A 1 20.58 5.53 -3.79
C MET A 1 19.84 4.75 -2.70
N GLU A 2 19.64 5.33 -1.51
CA GLU A 2 18.99 4.68 -0.35
C GLU A 2 17.48 4.44 -0.52
N SER A 3 16.73 5.33 -1.17
CA SER A 3 15.26 5.23 -1.29
C SER A 3 14.77 4.01 -2.10
N HIS A 4 15.58 3.52 -3.03
CA HIS A 4 15.21 2.40 -3.91
C HIS A 4 15.33 1.06 -3.17
N GLU A 5 16.36 0.89 -2.35
CA GLU A 5 16.54 -0.28 -1.49
C GLU A 5 15.48 -0.32 -0.38
N GLN A 6 15.17 0.83 0.22
CA GLN A 6 14.12 0.94 1.25
C GLN A 6 12.75 0.58 0.70
N ALA A 7 12.38 1.08 -0.48
CA ALA A 7 11.11 0.74 -1.12
C ALA A 7 11.03 -0.75 -1.48
N SER A 8 12.15 -1.34 -1.91
CA SER A 8 12.24 -2.77 -2.26
C SER A 8 11.98 -3.66 -1.05
N ASP A 9 12.60 -3.38 0.08
CA ASP A 9 12.46 -4.14 1.34
C ASP A 9 11.04 -4.00 1.91
N LEU A 10 10.48 -2.81 1.81
CA LEU A 10 9.10 -2.53 2.19
C LEU A 10 8.09 -3.35 1.40
N LEU A 11 8.32 -3.45 0.08
CA LEU A 11 7.50 -4.23 -0.83
C LEU A 11 7.52 -5.71 -0.48
N ASP A 12 8.70 -6.27 -0.16
CA ASP A 12 8.84 -7.65 0.32
C ASP A 12 8.08 -7.88 1.63
N GLN A 13 8.23 -6.98 2.63
CA GLN A 13 7.50 -7.06 3.91
C GLN A 13 5.98 -6.99 3.71
N THR A 14 5.53 -6.16 2.79
CA THR A 14 4.12 -5.98 2.45
C THR A 14 3.55 -7.23 1.80
N MET A 15 4.28 -7.81 0.84
CA MET A 15 3.91 -9.07 0.20
C MET A 15 3.88 -10.22 1.21
N ASP A 16 4.84 -10.31 2.13
CA ASP A 16 4.88 -11.37 3.15
C ASP A 16 3.69 -11.28 4.12
N THR A 17 3.31 -10.06 4.52
CA THR A 17 2.16 -9.85 5.43
C THR A 17 0.81 -10.05 4.74
N LEU A 18 0.72 -9.77 3.44
CA LEU A 18 -0.48 -10.01 2.63
C LEU A 18 -0.60 -11.47 2.17
N LYS A 19 0.50 -12.23 2.18
CA LYS A 19 0.59 -13.65 1.79
C LYS A 19 -0.38 -14.60 2.52
N PRO A 20 -0.60 -14.51 3.85
CA PRO A 20 -1.62 -15.32 4.52
C PRO A 20 -3.06 -14.95 4.12
N GLY A 21 -3.24 -13.89 3.32
CA GLY A 21 -4.53 -13.36 2.90
C GLY A 21 -5.03 -12.28 3.86
N VAL A 22 -5.73 -11.26 3.34
CA VAL A 22 -6.12 -10.09 4.15
C VAL A 22 -7.05 -10.44 5.32
N MET A 23 -7.71 -11.59 5.25
CA MET A 23 -8.59 -12.11 6.30
C MET A 23 -7.84 -12.53 7.57
N ASP A 24 -6.56 -12.91 7.45
CA ASP A 24 -5.69 -13.22 8.59
C ASP A 24 -4.86 -11.99 9.02
N MET A 25 -4.97 -10.89 8.26
CA MET A 25 -4.24 -9.67 8.50
C MET A 25 -4.83 -8.97 9.72
N THR A 26 -4.16 -9.12 10.87
CA THR A 26 -4.56 -8.39 12.06
C THR A 26 -4.43 -6.89 11.80
N PRO A 27 -5.31 -6.05 12.39
CA PRO A 27 -5.18 -4.58 12.33
C PRO A 27 -3.79 -4.10 12.76
N GLN A 28 -3.09 -4.89 13.58
CA GLN A 28 -1.75 -4.61 14.07
C GLN A 28 -0.68 -4.82 13.00
N SER A 29 -0.73 -5.92 12.25
CA SER A 29 0.19 -6.18 11.13
C SER A 29 -0.03 -5.20 9.97
N GLY A 30 -1.30 -4.90 9.66
CA GLY A 30 -1.65 -3.92 8.63
C GLY A 30 -1.15 -2.52 8.96
N ARG A 31 -1.30 -2.05 10.21
CA ARG A 31 -0.81 -0.73 10.63
C ARG A 31 0.70 -0.58 10.54
N GLY A 32 1.46 -1.62 10.88
CA GLY A 32 2.92 -1.59 10.82
C GLY A 32 3.42 -1.29 9.40
N ILE A 33 2.86 -1.98 8.40
CA ILE A 33 3.16 -1.75 6.98
C ILE A 33 2.74 -0.36 6.53
N LEU A 34 1.55 0.10 6.92
CA LEU A 34 1.08 1.42 6.53
C LEU A 34 2.00 2.54 7.04
N ASP A 35 2.44 2.49 8.31
CA ASP A 35 3.42 3.44 8.86
C ASP A 35 4.73 3.44 8.08
N GLN A 36 5.19 2.25 7.69
CA GLN A 36 6.41 2.03 6.94
C GLN A 36 6.32 2.64 5.52
N TRP A 37 5.18 2.50 4.85
CA TRP A 37 4.91 3.13 3.56
C TRP A 37 4.81 4.65 3.68
N ILE A 38 4.12 5.15 4.69
CA ILE A 38 4.02 6.59 4.97
C ILE A 38 5.41 7.18 5.20
N ALA A 39 6.28 6.50 5.94
CA ALA A 39 7.65 6.97 6.19
C ALA A 39 8.52 6.95 4.92
N THR A 40 8.38 5.91 4.08
CA THR A 40 9.16 5.76 2.85
C THR A 40 8.72 6.72 1.76
N LEU A 41 7.41 6.93 1.61
CA LEU A 41 6.83 7.77 0.57
C LEU A 41 6.63 9.23 1.02
N GLY A 42 6.64 9.51 2.33
CA GLY A 42 6.39 10.85 2.85
C GLY A 42 7.46 11.89 2.47
N ASP A 43 8.65 11.43 2.08
CA ASP A 43 9.76 12.30 1.65
C ASP A 43 9.65 12.71 0.16
N ALA A 44 8.94 11.92 -0.66
CA ALA A 44 8.83 12.18 -2.09
C ALA A 44 7.58 13.00 -2.43
N GLU A 45 7.78 14.12 -3.11
CA GLU A 45 6.70 15.04 -3.49
C GLU A 45 5.68 14.39 -4.44
N ASN A 46 6.16 13.49 -5.29
CA ASN A 46 5.36 12.72 -6.26
C ASN A 46 4.51 11.61 -5.63
N THR A 47 4.68 11.35 -4.33
CA THR A 47 4.00 10.26 -3.60
C THR A 47 3.16 10.78 -2.44
N ARG A 48 2.92 12.10 -2.41
CA ARG A 48 2.02 12.75 -1.44
C ARG A 48 0.61 12.15 -1.47
N GLU A 49 0.05 11.92 -2.65
CA GLU A 49 -1.30 11.37 -2.80
C GLU A 49 -1.40 9.95 -2.21
N ILE A 50 -0.41 9.10 -2.49
CA ILE A 50 -0.31 7.76 -1.90
C ILE A 50 -0.19 7.85 -0.38
N THR A 51 0.68 8.74 0.11
CA THR A 51 0.91 8.94 1.54
C THR A 51 -0.37 9.37 2.27
N ASP A 52 -1.14 10.30 1.69
CA ASP A 52 -2.40 10.78 2.26
C ASP A 52 -3.45 9.65 2.33
N LEU A 53 -3.61 8.88 1.25
CA LEU A 53 -4.51 7.73 1.23
C LEU A 53 -4.12 6.65 2.25
N LEU A 54 -2.83 6.39 2.45
CA LEU A 54 -2.35 5.47 3.49
C LEU A 54 -2.69 5.96 4.90
N GLN A 55 -2.59 7.27 5.14
CA GLN A 55 -2.99 7.87 6.42
C GLN A 55 -4.50 7.75 6.64
N GLN A 56 -5.31 7.96 5.61
CA GLN A 56 -6.76 7.77 5.66
C GLN A 56 -7.12 6.31 5.97
N LEU A 57 -6.48 5.35 5.29
CA LEU A 57 -6.69 3.92 5.53
C LEU A 57 -6.33 3.53 6.97
N LYS A 58 -5.17 4.00 7.45
CA LYS A 58 -4.74 3.80 8.85
C LYS A 58 -5.75 4.38 9.82
N THR A 59 -6.28 5.56 9.54
CA THR A 59 -7.29 6.22 10.39
C THR A 59 -8.57 5.39 10.44
N GLN A 60 -9.08 4.93 9.30
CA GLN A 60 -10.26 4.05 9.23
C GLN A 60 -10.03 2.79 10.07
N LEU A 61 -8.92 2.07 9.84
CA LEU A 61 -8.54 0.87 10.62
C LEU A 61 -8.36 1.13 12.13
N THR A 62 -8.22 2.39 12.54
CA THR A 62 -8.01 2.79 13.93
C THR A 62 -9.25 3.40 14.58
N ALA A 63 -10.21 3.87 13.79
CA ALA A 63 -11.44 4.49 14.25
C ALA A 63 -12.35 3.54 15.05
N GLY A 64 -12.13 2.23 14.97
CA GLY A 64 -12.90 1.21 15.70
C GLY A 64 -14.25 0.86 15.04
N ASP A 65 -14.77 1.74 14.20
CA ASP A 65 -15.91 1.51 13.31
C ASP A 65 -15.49 1.84 11.86
N PRO A 66 -14.68 0.99 11.23
CA PRO A 66 -14.11 1.29 9.93
C PRO A 66 -15.18 1.09 8.85
N ASN A 67 -15.44 2.11 8.02
CA ASN A 67 -16.46 1.99 6.98
C ASN A 67 -15.94 1.13 5.81
N PRO A 68 -16.55 -0.04 5.54
CA PRO A 68 -16.06 -0.95 4.49
C PRO A 68 -16.12 -0.32 3.09
N GLY A 69 -17.12 0.54 2.82
CA GLY A 69 -17.22 1.25 1.56
C GLY A 69 -16.08 2.26 1.36
N GLU A 70 -15.78 3.06 2.39
CA GLU A 70 -14.67 4.01 2.32
C GLU A 70 -13.31 3.29 2.28
N MET A 71 -13.13 2.23 3.06
CA MET A 71 -11.89 1.43 3.00
C MET A 71 -11.68 0.81 1.62
N GLN A 72 -12.73 0.26 1.00
CA GLN A 72 -12.64 -0.27 -0.35
C GLN A 72 -12.24 0.81 -1.35
N GLN A 73 -12.83 2.02 -1.25
CA GLN A 73 -12.43 3.14 -2.11
C GLN A 73 -10.96 3.50 -1.90
N ILE A 74 -10.53 3.74 -0.66
CA ILE A 74 -9.15 4.11 -0.34
C ILE A 74 -8.15 3.07 -0.85
N LEU A 75 -8.43 1.78 -0.69
CA LEU A 75 -7.57 0.70 -1.19
C LEU A 75 -7.54 0.63 -2.72
N THR A 76 -8.66 0.93 -3.38
CA THR A 76 -8.75 1.01 -4.84
C THR A 76 -7.93 2.18 -5.38
N ASP A 77 -8.06 3.35 -4.76
CA ASP A 77 -7.28 4.55 -5.10
C ASP A 77 -5.78 4.32 -4.86
N LEU A 78 -5.40 3.67 -3.75
CA LEU A 78 -4.01 3.28 -3.47
C LEU A 78 -3.46 2.34 -4.54
N SER A 79 -4.23 1.32 -4.93
CA SER A 79 -3.86 0.42 -6.02
C SER A 79 -3.58 1.19 -7.30
N THR A 80 -4.48 2.08 -7.71
CA THR A 80 -4.34 2.87 -8.93
C THR A 80 -3.10 3.76 -8.89
N ASN A 81 -2.92 4.52 -7.82
CA ASN A 81 -1.75 5.42 -7.69
C ASN A 81 -0.43 4.65 -7.64
N THR A 82 -0.40 3.49 -6.96
CA THR A 82 0.78 2.63 -6.88
C THR A 82 1.12 2.04 -8.27
N HIS A 83 0.10 1.66 -9.04
CA HIS A 83 0.27 1.21 -10.42
C HIS A 83 0.76 2.34 -11.34
N GLU A 84 0.21 3.54 -11.22
CA GLU A 84 0.72 4.69 -11.99
C GLU A 84 2.18 4.99 -11.65
N MET A 85 2.56 4.86 -10.36
CA MET A 85 3.94 4.99 -9.94
C MET A 85 4.84 3.91 -10.55
N SER A 86 4.37 2.65 -10.66
CA SER A 86 5.13 1.56 -11.30
C SER A 86 5.42 1.85 -12.76
N VAL A 87 4.45 2.44 -13.48
CA VAL A 87 4.63 2.89 -14.86
C VAL A 87 5.63 4.06 -14.93
N ASN A 88 5.57 4.99 -13.98
CA ASN A 88 6.38 6.21 -13.97
C ASN A 88 7.86 5.95 -13.62
N VAL A 89 8.16 4.97 -12.76
CA VAL A 89 9.56 4.54 -12.49
C VAL A 89 10.20 3.80 -13.67
N GLY A 90 9.40 3.44 -14.68
CA GLY A 90 9.85 2.78 -15.90
C GLY A 90 9.92 1.25 -15.76
N PRO A 91 9.65 0.50 -16.85
CA PRO A 91 9.53 -0.97 -16.79
C PRO A 91 10.86 -1.72 -16.60
N GLU A 92 11.99 -1.01 -16.54
CA GLU A 92 13.33 -1.60 -16.61
C GLU A 92 13.95 -1.95 -15.24
N GLY A 93 13.14 -2.17 -14.21
CA GLY A 93 13.66 -2.53 -12.88
C GLY A 93 12.71 -3.35 -12.02
N ASP A 94 13.29 -4.14 -11.10
CA ASP A 94 12.57 -4.91 -10.08
C ASP A 94 11.52 -4.10 -9.32
N MET A 95 11.75 -2.79 -9.16
CA MET A 95 10.83 -1.89 -8.47
C MET A 95 9.49 -1.75 -9.20
N ALA A 96 9.46 -1.67 -10.53
CA ALA A 96 8.21 -1.56 -11.28
C ALA A 96 7.35 -2.83 -11.12
N THR A 97 7.97 -4.01 -11.25
CA THR A 97 7.29 -5.30 -11.04
C THR A 97 6.74 -5.44 -9.62
N ARG A 98 7.51 -5.00 -8.61
CA ARG A 98 7.08 -5.04 -7.21
C ARG A 98 5.94 -4.08 -6.93
N LEU A 99 5.99 -2.85 -7.45
CA LEU A 99 4.91 -1.87 -7.31
C LEU A 99 3.62 -2.36 -8.01
N GLU A 100 3.75 -3.00 -9.17
CA GLU A 100 2.61 -3.60 -9.89
C GLU A 100 1.97 -4.76 -9.09
N ALA A 101 2.81 -5.62 -8.50
CA ALA A 101 2.36 -6.69 -7.61
C ALA A 101 1.63 -6.14 -6.36
N LEU A 102 2.15 -5.05 -5.79
CA LEU A 102 1.50 -4.37 -4.66
C LEU A 102 0.15 -3.80 -5.06
N ALA A 103 0.07 -3.06 -6.17
CA ALA A 103 -1.18 -2.51 -6.68
C ALA A 103 -2.24 -3.60 -6.85
N SER A 104 -1.85 -4.72 -7.47
CA SER A 104 -2.73 -5.88 -7.65
C SER A 104 -3.21 -6.46 -6.31
N THR A 105 -2.34 -6.51 -5.31
CA THR A 105 -2.67 -7.04 -3.99
C THR A 105 -3.61 -6.10 -3.22
N LEU A 106 -3.40 -4.78 -3.32
CA LEU A 106 -4.29 -3.76 -2.76
C LEU A 106 -5.68 -3.83 -3.40
N GLN A 107 -5.75 -3.99 -4.71
CA GLN A 107 -7.01 -4.17 -5.44
C GLN A 107 -7.73 -5.45 -5.03
N ALA A 108 -7.00 -6.57 -4.93
CA ALA A 108 -7.56 -7.83 -4.46
C ALA A 108 -8.12 -7.68 -3.04
N THR A 109 -7.37 -7.02 -2.17
CA THR A 109 -7.78 -6.70 -0.79
C THR A 109 -9.06 -5.88 -0.76
N ALA A 110 -9.14 -4.82 -1.57
CA ALA A 110 -10.34 -3.98 -1.70
C ALA A 110 -11.58 -4.81 -2.11
N GLY A 111 -11.41 -5.76 -3.02
CA GLY A 111 -12.47 -6.68 -3.46
C GLY A 111 -12.86 -7.75 -2.43
N GLN A 112 -12.04 -7.98 -1.41
CA GLN A 112 -12.36 -8.90 -0.31
C GLN A 112 -13.17 -8.23 0.81
N ILE A 113 -13.13 -6.90 0.91
CA ILE A 113 -13.96 -6.14 1.84
C ILE A 113 -15.41 -6.15 1.31
N LYS A 114 -16.32 -6.80 2.06
CA LYS A 114 -17.74 -6.95 1.76
C LYS A 114 -18.60 -6.45 2.91
#